data_AF-A0A3B1BET0-F1
#
_entry.id   AF-A0A3B1BET0-F1
#
_cell.length_a   1.000
_cell.length_b   1.000
_cell.length_c   1.000
_cell.angle_alpha   90.00
_cell.angle_beta   90.00
_cell.angle_gamma   90.00
#
_symmetry.space_group_name_H-M   'P 1'
#
loop_
_entity.id
_entity.type
_entity.pdbx_description
1 polymer ?
#
loop_
_entity_poly.entity_id
_entity_poly.type
_entity_poly.pdbx_seq_one_letter_code
_entity_poly.pdbx_strand_id
1 'polypeptide(L)'
;MKNVLFIITLSLLFVAGCVTAGKNFDSHVIKKIKNNVTMKSEIQQWLGYPYMTGVDNGSESWNYHFTKAGAGDTLSKDLYIVFTDEGVVKSHTFSTSFPDEMSLPK
;
A
#
# COMPACT_ATOMS: atom_id res chain seq x y z
N MET A 1 21.21 17.22 -39.71
CA MET A 1 21.28 15.85 -39.14
C MET A 1 21.92 15.82 -37.75
N LYS A 2 23.06 16.48 -37.53
CA LYS A 2 23.77 16.55 -36.23
C LYS A 2 22.93 17.12 -35.07
N ASN A 3 22.12 18.15 -35.33
CA ASN A 3 21.24 18.76 -34.33
C ASN A 3 20.05 17.86 -33.96
N VAL A 4 19.55 17.06 -34.93
CA VAL A 4 18.47 16.09 -34.70
C VAL A 4 18.98 14.93 -33.85
N LEU A 5 20.20 14.46 -34.10
CA LEU A 5 20.87 13.46 -33.27
C LEU A 5 21.05 13.95 -31.83
N PHE A 6 21.43 15.21 -31.64
CA PHE A 6 21.58 15.84 -30.32
C PHE A 6 20.25 15.96 -29.56
N ILE A 7 19.16 16.30 -30.27
CA ILE A 7 17.81 16.36 -29.68
C ILE A 7 17.33 14.97 -29.25
N ILE A 8 17.61 13.92 -30.04
CA ILE A 8 17.27 12.53 -29.69
C ILE A 8 18.06 12.06 -28.46
N THR A 9 19.35 12.35 -28.37
CA THR A 9 20.16 11.99 -27.20
C THR A 9 19.73 12.75 -25.94
N LEU A 10 19.34 14.02 -26.07
CA LEU A 10 18.87 14.84 -24.94
C LEU A 10 17.48 14.42 -24.44
N SER A 11 16.60 13.94 -25.34
CA SER A 11 15.26 13.46 -24.97
C SER A 11 15.25 12.08 -24.31
N LEU A 12 16.27 11.23 -24.56
CA LEU A 12 16.42 9.94 -23.86
C LEU A 12 16.79 10.05 -22.37
N LEU A 13 17.36 11.19 -21.94
CA LEU A 13 17.80 11.40 -20.55
C LEU A 13 16.65 11.69 -19.57
N PHE A 14 15.42 11.88 -20.05
CA PHE A 14 14.28 12.31 -19.22
C PHE A 14 13.35 11.19 -18.73
N VAL A 15 13.61 9.91 -19.04
CA VAL A 15 12.69 8.81 -18.71
C VAL A 15 12.95 8.18 -17.32
N ALA A 16 13.62 8.88 -16.41
CA ALA A 16 13.70 8.47 -15.00
C ALA A 16 12.38 8.79 -14.27
N GLY A 17 11.31 8.08 -14.62
CA GLY A 17 10.00 8.25 -13.98
C GLY A 17 9.95 7.56 -12.61
N CYS A 18 9.53 8.28 -11.58
CA CYS A 18 9.07 7.66 -10.34
C CYS A 18 7.63 7.19 -10.57
N VAL A 19 7.38 5.89 -10.37
CA VAL A 19 6.07 5.27 -10.56
C VAL A 19 5.52 4.88 -9.20
N THR A 20 4.22 5.12 -9.00
CA THR A 20 3.52 4.68 -7.79
C THR A 20 2.31 3.83 -8.16
N ALA A 21 2.00 2.84 -7.33
CA ALA A 21 0.80 2.01 -7.47
C ALA A 21 0.05 1.94 -6.13
N GLY A 22 -1.27 1.91 -6.19
CA GLY A 22 -2.14 1.96 -5.01
C GLY A 22 -2.20 3.34 -4.36
N LYS A 23 -2.75 3.40 -3.14
CA LYS A 23 -2.95 4.64 -2.38
C LYS A 23 -2.09 4.62 -1.13
N ASN A 24 -1.22 5.62 -0.98
CA ASN A 24 -0.44 5.74 0.26
C ASN A 24 -1.38 5.96 1.47
N PHE A 25 -1.06 5.32 2.58
CA PHE A 25 -1.85 5.33 3.81
C PHE A 25 -0.95 5.51 5.03
N ASP A 26 -1.51 5.98 6.14
CA ASP A 26 -0.77 6.12 7.40
C ASP A 26 -0.61 4.76 8.08
N SER A 27 0.62 4.25 8.08
CA SER A 27 0.96 2.95 8.70
C SER A 27 0.92 3.00 10.24
N HIS A 28 0.91 4.16 10.88
CA HIS A 28 0.80 4.22 12.34
C HIS A 28 -0.56 3.77 12.86
N VAL A 29 -1.59 3.77 11.99
CA VAL A 29 -2.93 3.26 12.29
C VAL A 29 -2.89 1.78 12.71
N ILE A 30 -1.94 0.99 12.21
CA ILE A 30 -1.82 -0.44 12.58
C ILE A 30 -1.74 -0.63 14.09
N LYS A 31 -1.09 0.29 14.83
CA LYS A 31 -0.99 0.22 16.31
C LYS A 31 -2.35 0.32 17.02
N LYS A 32 -3.37 0.84 16.33
CA LYS A 32 -4.72 1.03 16.86
C LYS A 32 -5.64 -0.15 16.52
N ILE A 33 -5.29 -0.97 15.54
CA ILE A 33 -6.10 -2.10 15.09
C ILE A 33 -6.03 -3.21 16.14
N LYS A 34 -7.19 -3.63 16.62
CA LYS A 34 -7.33 -4.70 17.60
C LYS A 34 -8.27 -5.76 17.04
N ASN A 35 -7.78 -6.99 16.96
CA ASN A 35 -8.60 -8.13 16.58
C ASN A 35 -9.76 -8.29 17.57
N ASN A 36 -10.91 -8.68 17.06
CA ASN A 36 -12.19 -8.83 17.78
C ASN A 36 -12.72 -7.54 18.43
N VAL A 37 -12.19 -6.37 18.07
CA VAL A 37 -12.63 -5.07 18.62
C VAL A 37 -12.86 -4.05 17.53
N THR A 38 -11.86 -3.81 16.67
CA THR A 38 -11.94 -2.75 15.66
C THR A 38 -12.96 -3.10 14.58
N MET A 39 -13.83 -2.16 14.25
CA MET A 39 -14.83 -2.33 13.19
C MET A 39 -14.28 -1.94 11.82
N LYS A 40 -14.79 -2.60 10.78
CA LYS A 40 -14.56 -2.27 9.37
C LYS A 40 -14.83 -0.80 9.04
N SER A 41 -15.85 -0.21 9.65
CA SER A 41 -16.18 1.22 9.49
C SER A 41 -15.09 2.14 10.04
N GLU A 42 -14.45 1.79 11.16
CA GLU A 42 -13.33 2.53 11.72
C GLU A 42 -12.10 2.43 10.81
N ILE A 43 -11.82 1.23 10.28
CA ILE A 43 -10.74 1.03 9.29
C ILE A 43 -10.97 1.93 8.07
N GLN A 44 -12.19 1.94 7.54
CA GLN A 44 -12.55 2.79 6.39
C GLN A 44 -12.44 4.28 6.73
N GLN A 45 -12.79 4.69 7.95
CA GLN A 45 -12.65 6.08 8.39
C GLN A 45 -11.18 6.50 8.47
N TRP A 46 -10.28 5.60 8.91
CA TRP A 46 -8.86 5.92 9.08
C TRP A 46 -8.05 5.83 7.79
N LEU A 47 -8.32 4.83 6.94
CA LEU A 47 -7.51 4.53 5.76
C LEU A 47 -8.21 4.90 4.43
N GLY A 48 -9.53 5.06 4.47
CA GLY A 48 -10.38 5.18 3.28
C GLY A 48 -10.70 3.81 2.67
N TYR A 49 -11.11 3.83 1.40
CA TYR A 49 -11.39 2.60 0.66
C TYR A 49 -10.11 1.78 0.44
N PRO A 50 -10.19 0.44 0.54
CA PRO A 50 -9.07 -0.44 0.27
C PRO A 50 -8.68 -0.40 -1.21
N TYR A 51 -7.45 -0.81 -1.50
CA TYR A 51 -7.00 -1.00 -2.88
C TYR A 51 -7.76 -2.17 -3.54
N MET A 52 -8.01 -3.22 -2.77
CA MET A 52 -8.73 -4.41 -3.22
C MET A 52 -9.56 -5.01 -2.09
N THR A 53 -10.72 -5.57 -2.43
CA THR A 53 -11.55 -6.40 -1.55
C THR A 53 -11.57 -7.84 -2.06
N GLY A 54 -11.71 -8.82 -1.17
CA GLY A 54 -11.72 -10.24 -1.49
C GLY A 54 -12.44 -11.08 -0.44
N VAL A 55 -12.25 -12.40 -0.54
CA VAL A 55 -12.80 -13.39 0.39
C VAL A 55 -11.69 -14.35 0.81
N ASP A 56 -11.52 -14.51 2.13
CA ASP A 56 -10.57 -15.38 2.78
C ASP A 56 -11.32 -16.43 3.61
N ASN A 57 -11.34 -17.68 3.13
CA ASN A 57 -12.05 -18.78 3.80
C ASN A 57 -13.52 -18.44 4.15
N GLY A 58 -14.21 -17.75 3.24
CA GLY A 58 -15.61 -17.32 3.41
C GLY A 58 -15.79 -15.98 4.11
N SER A 59 -14.74 -15.44 4.74
CA SER A 59 -14.74 -14.13 5.40
C SER A 59 -14.35 -13.02 4.43
N GLU A 60 -14.96 -11.84 4.52
CA GLU A 60 -14.53 -10.68 3.72
C GLU A 60 -13.10 -10.27 4.08
N SER A 61 -12.29 -9.91 3.07
CA SER A 61 -10.94 -9.40 3.27
C SER A 61 -10.68 -8.11 2.51
N TRP A 62 -9.92 -7.20 3.12
CA TRP A 62 -9.48 -5.94 2.52
C TRP A 62 -7.95 -5.90 2.44
N ASN A 63 -7.44 -5.41 1.32
CA ASN A 63 -6.03 -5.16 1.12
C ASN A 63 -5.82 -3.67 0.83
N TYR A 64 -4.96 -3.03 1.64
CA TYR A 64 -4.41 -1.71 1.38
C TYR A 64 -3.00 -1.89 0.86
N HIS A 65 -2.73 -1.35 -0.33
CA HIS A 65 -1.45 -1.50 -1.01
C HIS A 65 -0.91 -0.14 -1.40
N PHE A 66 0.38 0.05 -1.20
CA PHE A 66 1.12 1.17 -1.78
C PHE A 66 2.52 0.73 -2.20
N THR A 67 2.88 1.02 -3.45
CA THR A 67 4.22 0.83 -3.99
C THR A 67 4.75 2.13 -4.56
N LYS A 68 6.03 2.40 -4.34
CA LYS A 68 6.81 3.48 -4.95
C LYS A 68 8.07 2.89 -5.57
N ALA A 69 8.19 3.01 -6.88
CA ALA A 69 9.36 2.59 -7.65
C ALA A 69 10.08 3.81 -8.26
N GLY A 70 11.41 3.76 -8.26
CA GLY A 70 12.26 4.75 -8.92
C GLY A 70 13.48 4.09 -9.57
N ALA A 71 14.48 4.90 -9.95
CA ALA A 71 15.68 4.44 -10.66
C ALA A 71 16.62 3.52 -9.85
N GLY A 72 16.31 3.21 -8.58
CA GLY A 72 17.17 2.41 -7.69
C GLY A 72 16.38 1.40 -6.88
N ASP A 73 15.43 1.86 -6.07
CA ASP A 73 14.67 1.00 -5.16
C ASP A 73 13.18 0.94 -5.50
N THR A 74 12.56 -0.18 -5.16
CA THR A 74 11.10 -0.34 -5.09
C THR A 74 10.71 -0.58 -3.65
N LEU A 75 9.96 0.36 -3.07
CA LEU A 75 9.43 0.27 -1.73
C LEU A 75 7.94 -0.05 -1.79
N SER A 76 7.46 -0.94 -0.95
CA SER A 76 6.06 -1.30 -0.87
C SER A 76 5.61 -1.49 0.57
N LYS A 77 4.31 -1.33 0.77
CA LYS A 77 3.65 -1.70 2.00
C LYS A 77 2.25 -2.21 1.75
N ASP A 78 1.88 -3.18 2.55
CA ASP A 78 0.65 -3.93 2.46
C ASP A 78 0.04 -4.11 3.85
N LEU A 79 -1.24 -3.79 3.97
CA LEU A 79 -2.06 -4.15 5.13
C LEU A 79 -3.20 -5.03 4.64
N TYR A 80 -3.16 -6.29 5.04
CA TYR A 80 -4.22 -7.25 4.78
C TYR A 80 -5.06 -7.42 6.04
N ILE A 81 -6.39 -7.36 5.90
CA ILE A 81 -7.33 -7.45 7.02
C ILE A 81 -8.42 -8.43 6.61
N VAL A 82 -8.72 -9.38 7.50
CA VAL A 82 -9.88 -10.27 7.37
C VAL A 82 -10.91 -9.87 8.42
N PHE A 83 -12.18 -9.86 8.05
CA PHE A 83 -13.28 -9.49 8.94
C PHE A 83 -14.10 -10.70 9.36
N THR A 84 -14.83 -10.58 10.46
CA THR A 84 -15.94 -11.48 10.78
C THR A 84 -17.17 -11.09 9.95
N ASP A 85 -18.22 -11.92 9.99
CA ASP A 85 -19.47 -11.65 9.28
C ASP A 85 -20.18 -10.39 9.81
N GLU A 86 -19.92 -10.02 11.07
CA GLU A 86 -20.39 -8.78 11.69
C GLU A 86 -19.53 -7.55 11.34
N GLY A 87 -18.49 -7.72 10.51
CA GLY A 87 -17.60 -6.64 10.09
C GLY A 87 -16.59 -6.19 11.15
N VAL A 88 -16.24 -7.06 12.10
CA VAL A 88 -15.16 -6.82 13.09
C VAL A 88 -13.86 -7.39 12.56
N VAL A 89 -12.71 -6.76 12.83
CA VAL A 89 -11.40 -7.30 12.45
C VAL A 89 -11.18 -8.66 13.10
N LYS A 90 -11.10 -9.72 12.28
CA LYS A 90 -10.78 -11.08 12.68
C LYS A 90 -9.28 -11.27 12.81
N SER A 91 -8.53 -10.81 11.80
CA SER A 91 -7.08 -10.80 11.77
C SER A 91 -6.56 -9.69 10.86
N HIS A 92 -5.30 -9.30 11.06
CA HIS A 92 -4.61 -8.40 10.15
C HIS A 92 -3.13 -8.78 10.05
N THR A 93 -2.49 -8.38 8.97
CA THR A 93 -1.05 -8.55 8.75
C THR A 93 -0.52 -7.33 8.01
N PHE A 94 0.56 -6.76 8.54
CA PHE A 94 1.25 -5.63 7.96
C PHE A 94 2.64 -6.03 7.48
N SER A 95 2.95 -5.66 6.25
CA SER A 95 4.26 -5.87 5.63
C SER A 95 4.72 -4.57 4.98
N THR A 96 6.00 -4.25 5.14
CA THR A 96 6.58 -3.01 4.60
C THR A 96 8.05 -3.22 4.28
N SER A 97 8.52 -2.58 3.21
CA SER A 97 9.94 -2.39 2.92
C SER A 97 10.40 -0.95 3.18
N PHE A 98 9.53 -0.05 3.64
CA PHE A 98 9.90 1.30 4.04
C PHE A 98 10.72 1.27 5.34
N PRO A 99 11.98 1.76 5.35
CA PRO A 99 12.87 1.65 6.50
C PRO A 99 12.29 2.22 7.80
N ASP A 100 11.62 3.38 7.73
CA ASP A 100 11.07 4.08 8.90
C ASP A 100 9.86 3.35 9.52
N GLU A 101 9.25 2.43 8.77
CA GLU A 101 8.06 1.67 9.17
C GLU A 101 8.42 0.27 9.68
N MET A 102 9.68 -0.16 9.60
CA MET A 102 10.13 -1.51 10.01
C MET A 102 9.91 -1.83 11.49
N SER A 103 9.77 -0.80 12.34
CA SER A 103 9.51 -0.92 13.77
C SER A 103 8.03 -1.11 14.12
N LEU A 104 7.12 -1.00 13.13
CA LEU A 104 5.70 -1.15 13.36
C LEU A 104 5.33 -2.63 13.59
N PRO A 105 4.24 -2.89 14.34
CA PRO A 105 3.71 -4.25 14.46
C PRO A 105 3.41 -4.85 13.09
N LYS A 106 3.75 -6.13 12.91
CA LYS A 106 3.50 -6.90 11.69
C LYS A 106 2.30 -7.82 11.86
#